data_AF-A0A9P6UEJ5-F1
#
_entry.id   AF-A0A9P6UEJ5-F1
#
_cell.length_a   1.000
_cell.length_b   1.000
_cell.length_c   1.000
_cell.angle_alpha   90.00
_cell.angle_beta   90.00
_cell.angle_gamma   90.00
#
_symmetry.space_group_name_H-M   'P 1'
#
loop_
_entity.id
_entity.type
_entity.pdbx_description
1 polymer ?
#
loop_
_entity_poly.entity_id
_entity_poly.type
_entity_poly.pdbx_seq_one_letter_code
_entity_poly.pdbx_strand_id
1 'polypeptide(L)'
;METLKRKVIDTDAIESASGSNAPSKVPKIDDVGAEFKELKRLMELAPDQIGSTAAEFHGHFDKIATYLMNSVAMVINDKHYYRLVEIEFYLNGGKHPDVFTHSDKDQMTCGEWYFHKMNGSYKGGSYKGLDITFGRHNTCFGGILIRGIQLSNDPTATIIEGPCLVVDQVLKHTNSKMIINLVNNGSFSKSVFSKTSLLRIVPTRQKIVRPLIKGPRYLNIPEQHSKGKPYIILALYRQGKTLQQICDITKTKQIHASRYINLYEKNKNTPDFFIGKTLNTNLMCEIYAAIRKG
;
A
#
# COMPACT_ATOMS: atom_id res chain seq x y z
N MET A 1 -7.91 -53.59 31.26
CA MET A 1 -7.54 -52.26 30.73
C MET A 1 -7.31 -52.41 29.25
N GLU A 2 -8.30 -52.02 28.45
CA GLU A 2 -8.40 -52.43 27.04
C GLU A 2 -7.96 -51.31 26.10
N THR A 3 -7.05 -51.61 25.18
CA THR A 3 -6.40 -50.61 24.33
C THR A 3 -7.07 -50.54 22.96
N LEU A 4 -8.12 -49.71 22.81
CA LEU A 4 -8.75 -49.52 21.51
C LEU A 4 -7.91 -48.64 20.57
N LYS A 5 -7.39 -49.28 19.52
CA LYS A 5 -6.77 -48.62 18.36
C LYS A 5 -7.81 -47.75 17.64
N ARG A 6 -7.53 -46.45 17.44
CA ARG A 6 -8.36 -45.61 16.56
C ARG A 6 -8.10 -45.96 15.09
N LYS A 7 -9.20 -46.21 14.39
CA LYS A 7 -9.26 -46.60 12.97
C LYS A 7 -9.15 -45.33 12.11
N VAL A 8 -8.20 -45.30 11.18
CA VAL A 8 -8.21 -44.30 10.09
C VAL A 8 -9.37 -44.67 9.16
N ILE A 9 -10.21 -43.69 8.82
CA ILE A 9 -11.22 -43.82 7.78
C ILE A 9 -11.00 -42.66 6.81
N ASP A 10 -10.79 -43.03 5.56
CA ASP A 10 -10.67 -42.17 4.41
C ASP A 10 -12.07 -41.92 3.83
N THR A 11 -12.39 -40.68 3.44
CA THR A 11 -13.66 -40.32 2.80
C THR A 11 -13.49 -39.18 1.82
N ASP A 12 -13.29 -39.54 0.56
CA ASP A 12 -13.61 -38.67 -0.57
C ASP A 12 -15.13 -38.62 -0.85
N ALA A 13 -15.52 -37.62 -1.64
CA ALA A 13 -16.81 -37.46 -2.34
C ALA A 13 -18.08 -37.09 -1.54
N ILE A 14 -18.45 -35.80 -1.60
CA ILE A 14 -19.81 -35.36 -1.97
C ILE A 14 -19.69 -34.22 -2.99
N GLU A 15 -20.45 -34.30 -4.09
CA GLU A 15 -20.43 -33.33 -5.20
C GLU A 15 -21.55 -32.27 -5.14
N SER A 16 -21.23 -31.11 -5.74
CA SER A 16 -22.10 -30.28 -6.62
C SER A 16 -23.08 -29.22 -6.08
N ALA A 17 -23.31 -28.23 -6.97
CA ALA A 17 -24.26 -27.10 -6.96
C ALA A 17 -24.05 -25.98 -5.90
N SER A 18 -24.23 -24.68 -6.17
CA SER A 18 -24.28 -23.86 -7.41
C SER A 18 -24.35 -22.36 -6.99
N GLY A 19 -23.80 -21.36 -7.69
CA GLY A 19 -22.93 -21.36 -8.88
C GLY A 19 -23.04 -20.03 -9.66
N SER A 20 -22.01 -19.16 -9.68
CA SER A 20 -22.00 -17.90 -10.44
C SER A 20 -20.67 -17.68 -11.18
N ASN A 21 -20.74 -17.68 -12.51
CA ASN A 21 -19.57 -17.57 -13.38
C ASN A 21 -19.20 -16.09 -13.64
N ALA A 22 -18.08 -15.66 -13.07
CA ALA A 22 -17.31 -14.51 -13.55
C ALA A 22 -15.81 -14.82 -13.44
N PRO A 23 -15.18 -15.43 -14.46
CA PRO A 23 -13.76 -15.75 -14.41
C PRO A 23 -12.92 -14.50 -14.65
N SER A 24 -12.57 -13.78 -13.59
CA SER A 24 -11.47 -12.82 -13.63
C SER A 24 -10.16 -13.58 -13.82
N LYS A 25 -9.79 -13.81 -15.09
CA LYS A 25 -8.52 -14.45 -15.47
C LYS A 25 -7.34 -13.57 -15.07
N VAL A 26 -6.92 -13.65 -13.81
CA VAL A 26 -5.59 -13.23 -13.38
C VAL A 26 -4.58 -14.13 -14.12
N PRO A 27 -3.64 -13.58 -14.91
CA PRO A 27 -2.68 -14.41 -15.64
C PRO A 27 -1.82 -15.25 -14.70
N LYS A 28 -1.73 -16.55 -14.95
CA LYS A 28 -0.67 -17.39 -14.37
C LYS A 28 0.64 -17.05 -15.08
N ILE A 29 1.49 -16.28 -14.40
CA ILE A 29 2.86 -15.98 -14.84
C ILE A 29 3.78 -16.59 -13.79
N ASP A 30 4.44 -17.69 -14.14
CA ASP A 30 5.29 -18.46 -13.21
C ASP A 30 6.77 -18.05 -13.29
N ASP A 31 7.12 -17.15 -14.21
CA ASP A 31 8.46 -16.55 -14.32
C ASP A 31 8.60 -15.29 -13.44
N VAL A 32 9.23 -15.50 -12.29
CA VAL A 32 9.67 -14.47 -11.32
C VAL A 32 10.54 -13.38 -11.97
N GLY A 33 11.32 -13.70 -13.00
CA GLY A 33 12.14 -12.73 -13.74
C GLY A 33 11.29 -11.81 -14.63
N ALA A 34 10.27 -12.36 -15.29
CA ALA A 34 9.31 -11.61 -16.08
C ALA A 34 8.47 -10.65 -15.22
N GLU A 35 7.97 -11.10 -14.05
CA GLU A 35 7.23 -10.23 -13.11
C GLU A 35 8.05 -9.00 -12.70
N PHE A 36 9.33 -9.18 -12.39
CA PHE A 36 10.22 -8.10 -11.96
C PHE A 36 10.60 -7.15 -13.11
N LYS A 37 10.64 -7.66 -14.35
CA LYS A 37 10.81 -6.84 -15.57
C LYS A 37 9.56 -6.01 -15.87
N GLU A 38 8.36 -6.58 -15.71
CA GLU A 38 7.11 -5.86 -15.90
C GLU A 38 6.90 -4.78 -14.83
N LEU A 39 7.26 -5.04 -13.57
CA LEU A 39 7.22 -4.02 -12.52
C LEU A 39 8.09 -2.79 -12.85
N LYS A 40 9.31 -3.00 -13.37
CA LYS A 40 10.17 -1.92 -13.86
C LYS A 40 9.47 -1.10 -14.97
N ARG A 41 8.95 -1.79 -15.98
CA ARG A 41 8.24 -1.17 -17.11
C ARG A 41 7.00 -0.37 -16.66
N LEU A 42 6.30 -0.81 -15.61
CA LEU A 42 5.18 -0.09 -15.01
C LEU A 42 5.63 1.13 -14.21
N MET A 43 6.79 1.10 -13.55
CA MET A 43 7.35 2.25 -12.84
C MET A 43 7.85 3.35 -13.79
N GLU A 44 8.35 3.00 -14.98
CA GLU A 44 8.78 3.92 -16.06
C GLU A 44 7.62 4.61 -16.81
N LEU A 45 6.54 4.87 -16.09
CA LEU A 45 5.33 5.55 -16.53
C LEU A 45 5.65 6.90 -17.21
N ALA A 46 5.16 7.13 -18.42
CA ALA A 46 5.07 8.48 -18.98
C ALA A 46 3.61 8.95 -19.17
N PRO A 47 3.33 10.27 -19.10
CA PRO A 47 1.98 10.82 -19.19
C PRO A 47 1.23 10.58 -20.50
N ASP A 48 1.94 10.28 -21.58
CA ASP A 48 1.38 9.89 -22.89
C ASP A 48 0.88 8.43 -22.89
N GLN A 49 1.29 7.63 -21.91
CA GLN A 49 0.97 6.20 -21.78
C GLN A 49 -0.17 5.90 -20.80
N ILE A 50 -0.68 6.92 -20.10
CA ILE A 50 -1.94 6.90 -19.35
C ILE A 50 -2.83 7.99 -19.96
N GLY A 51 -4.11 7.69 -20.17
CA GLY A 51 -5.05 8.68 -20.68
C GLY A 51 -5.35 9.82 -19.70
N SER A 52 -6.21 10.74 -20.12
CA SER A 52 -6.40 12.01 -19.42
C SER A 52 -7.30 11.96 -18.17
N THR A 53 -7.83 10.80 -17.78
CA THR A 53 -8.81 10.68 -16.68
C THR A 53 -8.22 10.07 -15.41
N ALA A 54 -8.75 10.47 -14.24
CA ALA A 54 -8.33 9.91 -12.96
C ALA A 54 -8.51 8.38 -12.86
N ALA A 55 -9.48 7.82 -13.60
CA ALA A 55 -9.71 6.38 -13.69
C ALA A 55 -8.54 5.64 -14.35
N GLU A 56 -7.93 6.23 -15.38
CA GLU A 56 -6.79 5.64 -16.09
C GLU A 56 -5.51 5.67 -15.23
N PHE A 57 -5.29 6.77 -14.50
CA PHE A 57 -4.20 6.86 -13.50
C PHE A 57 -4.36 5.79 -12.40
N HIS A 58 -5.55 5.66 -11.81
CA HIS A 58 -5.82 4.62 -10.82
C HIS A 58 -5.64 3.20 -11.40
N GLY A 59 -6.07 2.95 -12.64
CA GLY A 59 -5.90 1.65 -13.31
C GLY A 59 -4.44 1.27 -13.58
N HIS A 60 -3.51 2.23 -13.57
CA HIS A 60 -2.07 1.96 -13.60
C HIS A 60 -1.48 1.75 -12.20
N PHE A 61 -1.87 2.58 -11.23
CA PHE A 61 -1.48 2.42 -9.82
C PHE A 61 -1.92 1.05 -9.27
N ASP A 62 -3.11 0.58 -9.65
CA ASP A 62 -3.61 -0.77 -9.39
C ASP A 62 -2.63 -1.87 -9.78
N LYS A 63 -2.00 -1.77 -10.97
CA LYS A 63 -1.05 -2.76 -11.48
C LYS A 63 0.23 -2.74 -10.64
N ILE A 64 0.79 -1.54 -10.41
CA ILE A 64 2.00 -1.38 -9.59
C ILE A 64 1.76 -1.89 -8.16
N ALA A 65 0.64 -1.51 -7.53
CA ALA A 65 0.26 -1.95 -6.19
C ALA A 65 0.09 -3.48 -6.11
N THR A 66 -0.52 -4.09 -7.13
CA THR A 66 -0.69 -5.54 -7.22
C THR A 66 0.66 -6.27 -7.16
N TYR A 67 1.65 -5.84 -7.94
CA TYR A 67 3.00 -6.41 -7.89
C TYR A 67 3.70 -6.12 -6.55
N LEU A 68 3.72 -4.86 -6.10
CA LEU A 68 4.43 -4.44 -4.88
C LEU A 68 3.92 -5.11 -3.59
N MET A 69 2.62 -5.37 -3.50
CA MET A 69 1.99 -5.87 -2.26
C MET A 69 1.78 -7.39 -2.23
N ASN A 70 1.77 -8.06 -3.40
CA ASN A 70 1.52 -9.50 -3.51
C ASN A 70 2.71 -10.31 -4.05
N SER A 71 3.53 -9.73 -4.93
CA SER A 71 4.62 -10.43 -5.65
C SER A 71 6.02 -9.99 -5.22
N VAL A 72 6.15 -9.07 -4.27
CA VAL A 72 7.42 -8.49 -3.80
C VAL A 72 7.56 -8.57 -2.29
N ALA A 73 8.80 -8.76 -1.82
CA ALA A 73 9.23 -8.53 -0.44
C ALA A 73 10.30 -7.43 -0.40
N MET A 74 10.17 -6.51 0.56
CA MET A 74 11.19 -5.54 0.95
C MET A 74 12.21 -6.25 1.85
N VAL A 75 13.48 -6.28 1.43
CA VAL A 75 14.56 -6.96 2.16
C VAL A 75 15.48 -5.94 2.79
N ILE A 76 15.75 -6.12 4.08
CA ILE A 76 16.64 -5.28 4.86
C ILE A 76 17.78 -6.15 5.41
N ASN A 77 19.02 -5.76 5.07
CA ASN A 77 20.27 -6.37 5.54
C ASN A 77 20.31 -7.90 5.38
N ASP A 78 19.82 -8.40 4.22
CA ASP A 78 19.71 -9.82 3.81
C ASP A 78 18.89 -10.76 4.72
N LYS A 79 18.48 -10.29 5.89
CA LYS A 79 17.93 -11.11 6.99
C LYS A 79 16.45 -10.87 7.24
N HIS A 80 15.96 -9.66 6.95
CA HIS A 80 14.60 -9.25 7.31
C HIS A 80 13.76 -9.03 6.05
N TYR A 81 12.76 -9.89 5.86
CA TYR A 81 11.89 -9.91 4.69
C TYR A 81 10.51 -9.39 5.07
N TYR A 82 10.10 -8.28 4.48
CA TYR A 82 8.84 -7.59 4.79
C TYR A 82 7.89 -7.55 3.60
N ARG A 83 6.61 -7.89 3.83
CA ARG A 83 5.52 -7.59 2.91
C ARG A 83 5.11 -6.13 3.09
N LEU A 84 4.85 -5.45 1.98
CA LEU A 84 4.21 -4.13 1.97
C LEU A 84 2.71 -4.30 2.19
N VAL A 85 2.14 -3.57 3.16
CA VAL A 85 0.74 -3.77 3.58
C VAL A 85 -0.14 -2.52 3.52
N GLU A 86 0.47 -1.33 3.56
CA GLU A 86 -0.15 -0.04 3.22
C GLU A 86 0.83 0.77 2.39
N ILE A 87 0.41 1.22 1.21
CA ILE A 87 1.15 2.17 0.34
C ILE A 87 0.23 3.32 -0.12
N GLU A 88 0.81 4.47 -0.45
CA GLU A 88 0.09 5.67 -0.91
C GLU A 88 0.82 6.27 -2.12
N PHE A 89 0.09 6.56 -3.20
CA PHE A 89 0.66 7.06 -4.45
C PHE A 89 0.55 8.58 -4.51
N TYR A 90 1.65 9.23 -4.89
CA TYR A 90 1.71 10.64 -5.25
C TYR A 90 2.33 10.77 -6.64
N LEU A 91 1.70 11.50 -7.56
CA LEU A 91 2.16 11.67 -8.95
C LEU A 91 1.97 13.10 -9.44
N ASN A 92 3.04 13.71 -9.91
CA ASN A 92 3.03 15.04 -10.52
C ASN A 92 3.55 14.96 -11.96
N GLY A 93 2.68 15.36 -12.90
CA GLY A 93 2.97 15.39 -14.33
C GLY A 93 1.76 15.00 -15.18
N GLY A 94 1.82 15.30 -16.48
CA GLY A 94 0.66 15.17 -17.36
C GLY A 94 -0.51 16.06 -16.91
N LYS A 95 -1.73 15.50 -16.92
CA LYS A 95 -2.95 16.15 -16.41
C LYS A 95 -3.25 15.82 -14.94
N HIS A 96 -2.28 15.30 -14.18
CA HIS A 96 -2.43 14.95 -12.76
C HIS A 96 -1.49 15.80 -11.89
N PRO A 97 -1.85 17.04 -11.54
CA PRO A 97 -1.09 17.86 -10.62
C PRO A 97 -1.36 17.44 -9.16
N ASP A 98 -0.43 16.73 -8.54
CA ASP A 98 -0.49 16.39 -7.12
C ASP A 98 0.43 17.30 -6.28
N VAL A 99 -0.19 18.24 -5.57
CA VAL A 99 0.46 19.23 -4.71
C VAL A 99 1.14 18.63 -3.47
N PHE A 100 0.92 17.34 -3.18
CA PHE A 100 1.60 16.64 -2.07
C PHE A 100 2.90 15.95 -2.51
N THR A 101 3.24 15.94 -3.80
CA THR A 101 4.58 15.56 -4.24
C THR A 101 5.63 16.52 -3.68
N HIS A 102 6.75 15.97 -3.19
CA HIS A 102 7.80 16.78 -2.60
C HIS A 102 8.59 17.58 -3.64
N SER A 103 8.61 17.13 -4.90
CA SER A 103 9.31 17.78 -6.02
C SER A 103 10.82 18.03 -5.76
N ASP A 104 11.41 17.27 -4.83
CA ASP A 104 12.84 17.24 -4.59
C ASP A 104 13.52 16.52 -5.77
N LYS A 105 14.70 17.00 -6.17
CA LYS A 105 15.47 16.41 -7.29
C LYS A 105 15.71 14.90 -7.14
N ASP A 106 15.82 14.38 -5.91
CA ASP A 106 16.01 12.94 -5.68
C ASP A 106 14.70 12.14 -5.86
N GLN A 107 13.53 12.80 -5.77
CA GLN A 107 12.22 12.21 -6.10
C GLN A 107 11.96 12.17 -7.61
N MET A 108 12.68 12.97 -8.41
CA MET A 108 12.59 13.00 -9.89
C MET A 108 13.35 11.83 -10.55
N THR A 109 13.34 10.67 -9.92
CA THR A 109 14.02 9.43 -10.34
C THR A 109 12.99 8.32 -10.58
N CYS A 110 13.43 7.14 -11.00
CA CYS A 110 12.53 5.99 -11.22
C CYS A 110 13.17 4.72 -10.65
N GLY A 111 12.43 3.97 -9.84
CA GLY A 111 12.93 2.75 -9.22
C GLY A 111 14.01 2.98 -8.17
N GLU A 112 14.00 4.13 -7.49
CA GLU A 112 14.91 4.47 -6.39
C GLU A 112 14.20 4.63 -5.03
N TRP A 113 14.95 4.41 -3.96
CA TRP A 113 14.58 4.74 -2.59
C TRP A 113 14.71 6.24 -2.37
N TYR A 114 13.59 6.92 -2.15
CA TYR A 114 13.56 8.32 -1.75
C TYR A 114 13.14 8.45 -0.28
N PHE A 115 14.11 8.70 0.59
CA PHE A 115 13.82 9.14 1.95
C PHE A 115 13.39 10.60 1.94
N HIS A 116 12.30 10.90 2.64
CA HIS A 116 11.69 12.23 2.63
C HIS A 116 12.67 13.33 3.04
N LYS A 117 12.76 14.38 2.22
CA LYS A 117 13.56 15.58 2.48
C LYS A 117 12.72 16.83 2.72
N MET A 118 13.35 17.82 3.33
CA MET A 118 12.89 19.20 3.43
C MET A 118 14.14 20.10 3.35
N ASN A 119 14.13 21.11 2.47
CA ASN A 119 15.25 22.03 2.27
C ASN A 119 16.60 21.28 2.06
N GLY A 120 16.59 20.23 1.23
CA GLY A 120 17.75 19.38 0.94
C GLY A 120 18.17 18.39 2.03
N SER A 121 17.65 18.51 3.25
CA SER A 121 17.99 17.65 4.40
C SER A 121 16.94 16.57 4.63
N TYR A 122 17.35 15.38 5.10
CA TYR A 122 16.40 14.31 5.44
C TYR A 122 15.52 14.70 6.64
N LYS A 123 14.21 14.45 6.53
CA LYS A 123 13.26 14.69 7.64
C LYS A 123 13.56 13.76 8.82
N GLY A 124 13.40 14.28 10.03
CA GLY A 124 13.55 13.53 11.29
C GLY A 124 12.22 13.24 12.00
N GLY A 125 12.28 12.53 13.13
CA GLY A 125 11.13 12.31 14.01
C GLY A 125 9.91 11.69 13.32
N SER A 126 8.71 12.15 13.68
CA SER A 126 7.44 11.69 13.09
C SER A 126 7.27 12.01 11.59
N TYR A 127 8.10 12.91 11.04
CA TYR A 127 8.04 13.36 9.65
C TYR A 127 8.92 12.57 8.68
N LYS A 128 9.59 11.52 9.15
CA LYS A 128 10.29 10.53 8.30
C LYS A 128 9.29 9.79 7.40
N GLY A 129 9.71 9.52 6.17
CA GLY A 129 9.01 8.66 5.21
C GLY A 129 9.98 8.09 4.19
N LEU A 130 9.54 7.04 3.51
CA LEU A 130 10.30 6.31 2.50
C LEU A 130 9.37 6.00 1.32
N ASP A 131 9.72 6.54 0.16
CA ASP A 131 9.03 6.30 -1.10
C ASP A 131 9.86 5.36 -1.99
N ILE A 132 9.16 4.63 -2.87
CA ILE A 132 9.74 4.14 -4.13
C ILE A 132 9.43 5.16 -5.21
N THR A 133 10.43 5.71 -5.89
CA THR A 133 10.21 6.70 -6.96
C THR A 133 9.71 6.05 -8.24
N PHE A 134 8.85 6.75 -8.96
CA PHE A 134 8.30 6.29 -10.25
C PHE A 134 7.92 7.48 -11.15
N GLY A 135 7.63 7.19 -12.42
CA GLY A 135 7.50 8.18 -13.48
C GLY A 135 8.77 8.27 -14.34
N ARG A 136 8.61 8.69 -15.59
CA ARG A 136 9.69 8.88 -16.56
C ARG A 136 10.21 10.32 -16.44
N HIS A 137 11.51 10.40 -16.16
CA HIS A 137 12.29 11.64 -16.07
C HIS A 137 11.90 12.67 -17.15
N ASN A 138 11.78 13.95 -16.76
CA ASN A 138 11.29 15.08 -17.56
C ASN A 138 9.82 15.03 -18.02
N THR A 139 9.02 14.00 -17.68
CA THR A 139 7.61 13.91 -18.12
C THR A 139 6.62 13.80 -16.96
N CYS A 140 6.90 12.94 -15.98
CA CYS A 140 6.26 12.94 -14.67
C CYS A 140 7.20 12.33 -13.63
N PHE A 141 6.93 12.63 -12.36
CA PHE A 141 7.65 12.07 -11.22
C PHE A 141 6.68 11.85 -10.07
N GLY A 142 6.98 10.89 -9.21
CA GLY A 142 6.10 10.49 -8.13
C GLY A 142 6.80 9.64 -7.08
N GLY A 143 6.13 9.53 -5.94
CA GLY A 143 6.55 8.68 -4.83
C GLY A 143 5.45 7.69 -4.46
N ILE A 144 5.82 6.42 -4.31
CA ILE A 144 4.98 5.39 -3.71
C ILE A 144 5.40 5.26 -2.25
N LEU A 145 4.74 6.02 -1.37
CA LEU A 145 5.06 6.07 0.04
C LEU A 145 4.73 4.74 0.71
N ILE A 146 5.72 4.13 1.36
CA ILE A 146 5.52 2.94 2.18
C ILE A 146 5.03 3.36 3.56
N ARG A 147 3.82 2.92 3.92
CA ARG A 147 3.13 3.31 5.15
C ARG A 147 3.06 2.20 6.19
N GLY A 148 3.04 0.95 5.75
CA GLY A 148 2.99 -0.21 6.64
C GLY A 148 3.74 -1.41 6.08
N ILE A 149 4.41 -2.14 6.98
CA ILE A 149 5.10 -3.40 6.68
C ILE A 149 4.77 -4.50 7.72
N GLN A 150 4.80 -5.76 7.28
CA GLN A 150 4.63 -6.96 8.11
C GLN A 150 5.72 -7.99 7.76
N LEU A 151 6.18 -8.78 8.73
CA LEU A 151 7.16 -9.85 8.47
C LEU A 151 6.57 -10.88 7.49
N SER A 152 7.32 -11.21 6.43
CA SER A 152 6.80 -12.03 5.32
C SER A 152 6.58 -13.49 5.71
N ASN A 153 7.37 -13.98 6.65
CA ASN A 153 7.34 -15.36 7.16
C ASN A 153 6.37 -15.56 8.32
N ASP A 154 5.74 -14.50 8.84
CA ASP A 154 4.78 -14.56 9.93
C ASP A 154 3.56 -13.65 9.64
N PRO A 155 2.45 -14.21 9.13
CA PRO A 155 1.22 -13.45 8.87
C PRO A 155 0.44 -13.07 10.14
N THR A 156 0.90 -13.52 11.32
CA THR A 156 0.36 -13.15 12.64
C THR A 156 1.16 -12.03 13.31
N ALA A 157 2.37 -11.73 12.82
CA ALA A 157 3.20 -10.64 13.32
C ALA A 157 2.51 -9.28 13.24
N THR A 158 2.61 -8.50 14.32
CA THR A 158 2.07 -7.14 14.40
C THR A 158 2.58 -6.26 13.25
N ILE A 159 1.68 -5.53 12.60
CA ILE A 159 2.02 -4.56 11.55
C ILE A 159 2.79 -3.40 12.15
N ILE A 160 3.84 -2.96 11.45
CA ILE A 160 4.53 -1.70 11.72
C ILE A 160 3.78 -0.58 10.97
N GLU A 161 2.83 0.08 11.64
CA GLU A 161 1.93 1.07 11.04
C GLU A 161 2.41 2.53 11.19
N GLY A 162 3.04 3.07 10.14
CA GLY A 162 3.38 4.48 9.98
C GLY A 162 4.66 4.69 9.17
N PRO A 163 4.71 5.64 8.20
CA PRO A 163 5.91 5.94 7.41
C PRO A 163 7.20 6.10 8.20
N CYS A 164 7.13 6.84 9.31
CA CYS A 164 8.28 7.08 10.17
C CYS A 164 8.75 5.80 10.88
N LEU A 165 7.83 4.91 11.26
CA LEU A 165 8.14 3.62 11.88
C LEU A 165 8.72 2.63 10.88
N VAL A 166 8.28 2.66 9.61
CA VAL A 166 8.91 1.90 8.52
C VAL A 166 10.38 2.32 8.38
N VAL A 167 10.67 3.63 8.36
CA VAL A 167 12.06 4.14 8.33
C VAL A 167 12.83 3.72 9.58
N ASP A 168 12.23 3.73 10.77
CA ASP A 168 12.90 3.30 12.00
C ASP A 168 13.27 1.81 11.99
N GLN A 169 12.46 0.94 11.39
CA GLN A 169 12.84 -0.46 11.21
C GLN A 169 13.99 -0.61 10.20
N VAL A 170 13.98 0.15 9.10
CA VAL A 170 15.11 0.17 8.16
C VAL A 170 16.40 0.56 8.89
N LEU A 171 16.41 1.69 9.60
CA LEU A 171 17.57 2.18 10.34
C LEU A 171 18.06 1.18 11.40
N LYS A 172 17.13 0.58 12.16
CA LYS A 172 17.42 -0.46 13.15
C LYS A 172 18.09 -1.68 12.50
N HIS A 173 17.53 -2.21 11.43
CA HIS A 173 18.01 -3.44 10.78
C HIS A 173 19.28 -3.24 9.95
N THR A 174 19.58 -2.00 9.52
CA THR A 174 20.86 -1.62 8.90
C THR A 174 21.88 -1.05 9.90
N ASN A 175 21.60 -1.10 11.22
CA ASN A 175 22.43 -0.54 12.29
C ASN A 175 22.88 0.93 12.02
N SER A 176 22.00 1.73 11.43
CA SER A 176 22.26 3.10 11.00
C SER A 176 21.57 4.09 11.93
N LYS A 177 22.34 5.00 12.57
CA LYS A 177 21.78 5.96 13.55
C LYS A 177 20.81 6.96 12.92
N MET A 178 21.09 7.39 11.68
CA MET A 178 20.28 8.34 10.92
C MET A 178 20.25 7.94 9.44
N ILE A 179 19.27 8.47 8.69
CA ILE A 179 19.12 8.25 7.23
C ILE A 179 20.42 8.57 6.48
N ILE A 180 21.11 9.66 6.83
CA ILE A 180 22.39 10.03 6.21
C ILE A 180 23.48 8.97 6.42
N ASN A 181 23.49 8.24 7.55
CA ASN A 181 24.46 7.17 7.78
C ASN A 181 24.16 5.94 6.90
N LEU A 182 22.89 5.64 6.65
CA LEU A 182 22.48 4.58 5.73
C LEU A 182 22.82 4.95 4.28
N VAL A 183 22.45 6.16 3.84
CA VAL A 183 22.66 6.59 2.45
C VAL A 183 24.14 6.74 2.09
N ASN A 184 24.98 7.11 3.07
CA ASN A 184 26.44 7.18 2.89
C ASN A 184 27.15 5.83 3.11
N ASN A 185 26.42 4.73 3.38
CA ASN A 185 27.03 3.41 3.52
C ASN A 185 27.39 2.84 2.14
N GLY A 186 28.63 2.38 1.95
CA GLY A 186 29.09 1.81 0.68
C GLY A 186 28.33 0.57 0.19
N SER A 187 27.59 -0.10 1.08
CA SER A 187 26.70 -1.23 0.76
C SER A 187 25.24 -0.81 0.50
N PHE A 188 24.91 0.49 0.57
CA PHE A 188 23.61 1.01 0.20
C PHE A 188 23.61 1.48 -1.26
N SER A 189 22.59 1.08 -2.02
CA SER A 189 22.28 1.63 -3.33
C SER A 189 20.89 2.27 -3.29
N LYS A 190 20.74 3.41 -3.96
CA LYS A 190 19.43 4.02 -4.17
C LYS A 190 18.49 3.12 -4.97
N SER A 191 18.97 2.32 -5.92
CA SER A 191 18.08 1.50 -6.75
C SER A 191 17.38 0.42 -5.93
N VAL A 192 16.04 0.42 -5.94
CA VAL A 192 15.22 -0.60 -5.25
C VAL A 192 15.47 -1.99 -5.81
N PHE A 193 15.93 -2.08 -7.05
CA PHE A 193 16.21 -3.31 -7.78
C PHE A 193 17.67 -3.81 -7.63
N SER A 194 18.49 -3.17 -6.80
CA SER A 194 19.86 -3.63 -6.54
C SER A 194 19.85 -5.02 -5.90
N LYS A 195 20.67 -5.94 -6.40
CA LYS A 195 20.75 -7.32 -5.89
C LYS A 195 21.46 -7.42 -4.53
N THR A 196 22.31 -6.45 -4.20
CA THR A 196 23.26 -6.50 -3.07
C THR A 196 23.09 -5.35 -2.07
N SER A 197 22.18 -4.40 -2.34
CA SER A 197 21.92 -3.29 -1.43
C SER A 197 21.39 -3.76 -0.07
N LEU A 198 21.85 -3.10 1.00
CA LEU A 198 21.31 -3.20 2.36
C LEU A 198 19.80 -3.01 2.44
N LEU A 199 19.23 -2.25 1.51
CA LEU A 199 17.79 -2.11 1.33
C LEU A 199 17.43 -2.30 -0.14
N ARG A 200 16.56 -3.26 -0.43
CA ARG A 200 16.08 -3.57 -1.79
C ARG A 200 14.70 -4.21 -1.76
N ILE A 201 14.09 -4.34 -2.92
CA ILE A 201 13.01 -5.28 -3.14
C ILE A 201 13.53 -6.55 -3.82
N VAL A 202 12.92 -7.69 -3.50
CA VAL A 202 13.09 -8.95 -4.22
C VAL A 202 11.71 -9.50 -4.56
N PRO A 203 11.53 -10.23 -5.67
CA PRO A 203 10.27 -10.91 -5.93
C PRO A 203 10.10 -12.08 -4.95
N THR A 204 8.87 -12.36 -4.52
CA THR A 204 8.55 -13.49 -3.64
C THR A 204 7.88 -14.63 -4.39
N ARG A 205 8.29 -15.87 -4.09
CA ARG A 205 7.59 -17.08 -4.56
C ARG A 205 6.29 -17.33 -3.78
N GLN A 206 6.15 -16.76 -2.58
CA GLN A 206 4.92 -16.85 -1.78
C GLN A 206 3.90 -15.81 -2.24
N LYS A 207 3.17 -16.15 -3.30
CA LYS A 207 2.00 -15.41 -3.81
C LYS A 207 0.81 -15.54 -2.84
N ILE A 208 0.93 -14.96 -1.64
CA ILE A 208 -0.23 -14.67 -0.79
C ILE A 208 -0.93 -13.47 -1.44
N VAL A 209 -1.76 -13.76 -2.44
CA VAL A 209 -2.56 -12.76 -3.15
C VAL A 209 -3.68 -12.30 -2.21
N ARG A 210 -3.59 -11.07 -1.75
CA ARG A 210 -4.62 -10.43 -0.93
C ARG A 210 -5.37 -9.37 -1.76
N PRO A 211 -6.71 -9.28 -1.65
CA PRO A 211 -7.48 -8.22 -2.29
C PRO A 211 -7.01 -6.84 -1.86
N LEU A 212 -6.87 -5.91 -2.81
CA LEU A 212 -6.49 -4.53 -2.53
C LEU A 212 -7.73 -3.67 -2.27
N ILE A 213 -7.79 -3.01 -1.12
CA ILE A 213 -8.73 -1.91 -0.89
C ILE A 213 -8.12 -0.63 -1.45
N LYS A 214 -8.88 0.04 -2.32
CA LYS A 214 -8.43 1.18 -3.12
C LYS A 214 -8.93 2.51 -2.59
N GLY A 215 -8.10 3.53 -2.77
CA GLY A 215 -8.31 4.94 -2.47
C GLY A 215 -7.06 5.73 -2.93
N PRO A 216 -6.71 6.88 -2.33
CA PRO A 216 -5.33 7.38 -2.46
C PRO A 216 -4.31 6.40 -1.85
N ARG A 217 -4.77 5.53 -0.94
CA ARG A 217 -4.02 4.45 -0.31
C ARG A 217 -4.50 3.08 -0.79
N TYR A 218 -3.55 2.16 -0.84
CA TYR A 218 -3.76 0.75 -1.14
C TYR A 218 -3.42 -0.06 0.11
N LEU A 219 -4.36 -0.91 0.54
CA LEU A 219 -4.21 -1.77 1.73
C LEU A 219 -4.58 -3.21 1.40
N ASN A 220 -3.89 -4.17 2.00
CA ASN A 220 -4.12 -5.60 1.76
C ASN A 220 -4.48 -6.43 3.02
N ILE A 221 -4.44 -5.84 4.23
CA ILE A 221 -4.82 -6.47 5.51
C ILE A 221 -5.69 -5.56 6.41
N PRO A 222 -6.81 -5.03 5.90
CA PRO A 222 -7.66 -4.06 6.60
C PRO A 222 -8.16 -4.50 7.98
N GLU A 223 -8.30 -5.79 8.21
CA GLU A 223 -8.67 -6.40 9.49
C GLU A 223 -7.63 -6.09 10.58
N GLN A 224 -6.33 -6.17 10.24
CA GLN A 224 -5.21 -6.02 11.17
C GLN A 224 -4.79 -4.55 11.41
N HIS A 225 -5.11 -3.62 10.51
CA HIS A 225 -4.80 -2.20 10.68
C HIS A 225 -5.50 -1.57 11.89
N SER A 226 -4.75 -0.97 12.82
CA SER A 226 -5.29 -0.24 13.97
C SER A 226 -5.61 1.22 13.63
N LYS A 227 -4.86 1.83 12.71
CA LYS A 227 -5.00 3.24 12.31
C LYS A 227 -5.88 3.37 11.06
N GLY A 228 -6.49 4.55 10.88
CA GLY A 228 -7.18 4.89 9.64
C GLY A 228 -8.48 4.11 9.32
N LYS A 229 -9.00 3.27 10.24
CA LYS A 229 -10.27 2.52 10.06
C LYS A 229 -11.42 3.32 9.41
N PRO A 230 -11.70 4.61 9.75
CA PRO A 230 -12.75 5.39 9.08
C PRO A 230 -12.56 5.50 7.56
N TYR A 231 -11.34 5.75 7.08
CA TYR A 231 -11.05 5.83 5.65
C TYR A 231 -11.26 4.47 4.95
N ILE A 232 -10.85 3.37 5.59
CA ILE A 232 -11.02 2.00 5.06
C ILE A 232 -12.51 1.67 4.92
N ILE A 233 -13.30 2.01 5.96
CA ILE A 233 -14.76 1.83 5.99
C ILE A 233 -15.44 2.63 4.87
N LEU A 234 -15.10 3.91 4.72
CA LEU A 234 -15.68 4.76 3.66
C LEU A 234 -15.23 4.35 2.25
N ALA A 235 -13.99 3.88 2.09
CA ALA A 235 -13.51 3.33 0.81
C ALA A 235 -14.29 2.07 0.39
N LEU A 236 -14.48 1.11 1.31
CA LEU A 236 -15.28 -0.09 1.05
C LEU A 236 -16.75 0.24 0.77
N TYR A 237 -17.33 1.18 1.51
CA TYR A 237 -18.70 1.63 1.30
C TYR A 237 -18.89 2.25 -0.09
N ARG A 238 -17.98 3.12 -0.53
CA ARG A 238 -17.97 3.69 -1.90
C ARG A 238 -17.75 2.65 -3.00
N GLN A 239 -17.19 1.47 -2.68
CA GLN A 239 -17.10 0.32 -3.58
C GLN A 239 -18.36 -0.56 -3.56
N GLY A 240 -19.46 -0.09 -2.96
CA GLY A 240 -20.75 -0.79 -2.91
C GLY A 240 -20.82 -1.95 -1.91
N LYS A 241 -19.87 -2.06 -0.97
CA LYS A 241 -19.93 -3.10 0.08
C LYS A 241 -21.03 -2.81 1.09
N THR A 242 -21.76 -3.84 1.49
CA THR A 242 -22.79 -3.73 2.52
C THR A 242 -22.17 -3.47 3.90
N LEU A 243 -22.93 -2.88 4.82
CA LEU A 243 -22.47 -2.63 6.19
C LEU A 243 -21.93 -3.92 6.87
N GLN A 244 -22.59 -5.06 6.64
CA GLN A 244 -22.15 -6.36 7.15
C GLN A 244 -20.78 -6.74 6.57
N GLN A 245 -20.63 -6.71 5.23
CA GLN A 245 -19.35 -7.00 4.56
C GLN A 245 -18.22 -6.08 5.06
N ILE A 246 -18.50 -4.80 5.30
CA ILE A 246 -17.53 -3.84 5.83
C ILE A 246 -17.10 -4.22 7.26
N CYS A 247 -18.04 -4.61 8.12
CA CYS A 247 -17.74 -5.10 9.46
C CYS A 247 -16.89 -6.38 9.42
N ASP A 248 -17.23 -7.32 8.54
CA ASP A 248 -16.53 -8.60 8.40
C ASP A 248 -15.10 -8.43 7.88
N ILE A 249 -14.89 -7.53 6.91
CA ILE A 249 -13.57 -7.20 6.35
C ILE A 249 -12.72 -6.41 7.34
N THR A 250 -13.28 -5.38 8.00
CA THR A 250 -12.49 -4.47 8.84
C THR A 250 -12.39 -4.91 10.30
N LYS A 251 -13.15 -5.94 10.71
CA LYS A 251 -13.38 -6.36 12.11
C LYS A 251 -13.86 -5.21 13.02
N THR A 252 -14.57 -4.24 12.44
CA THR A 252 -15.13 -3.09 13.15
C THR A 252 -16.57 -3.37 13.61
N LYS A 253 -16.89 -3.05 14.87
CA LYS A 253 -18.28 -3.13 15.39
C LYS A 253 -19.25 -2.30 14.53
N GLN A 254 -20.42 -2.87 14.24
CA GLN A 254 -21.45 -2.27 13.37
C GLN A 254 -21.82 -0.84 13.75
N ILE A 255 -21.93 -0.53 15.05
CA ILE A 255 -22.25 0.81 15.57
C ILE A 255 -21.22 1.89 15.16
N HIS A 256 -19.95 1.53 14.98
CA HIS A 256 -18.92 2.48 14.55
C HIS A 256 -18.91 2.64 13.03
N ALA A 257 -19.01 1.52 12.29
CA ALA A 257 -19.06 1.55 10.83
C ALA A 257 -20.30 2.30 10.31
N SER A 258 -21.48 2.04 10.89
CA SER A 258 -22.72 2.74 10.53
C SER A 258 -22.66 4.23 10.86
N ARG A 259 -22.05 4.62 11.99
CA ARG A 259 -21.83 6.03 12.34
C ARG A 259 -20.99 6.75 11.28
N TYR A 260 -19.88 6.16 10.84
CA TYR A 260 -19.01 6.80 9.83
C TYR A 260 -19.71 6.94 8.47
N ILE A 261 -20.42 5.89 8.03
CA ILE A 261 -21.22 5.92 6.79
C ILE A 261 -22.33 6.97 6.88
N ASN A 262 -23.04 7.06 8.01
CA ASN A 262 -24.09 8.06 8.23
C ASN A 262 -23.57 9.50 8.20
N LEU A 263 -22.36 9.76 8.71
CA LEU A 263 -21.72 11.09 8.64
C LEU A 263 -21.31 11.44 7.21
N TYR A 264 -20.76 10.48 6.47
CA TYR A 264 -20.42 10.65 5.05
C TYR A 264 -21.68 10.90 4.19
N GLU A 265 -22.77 10.17 4.45
CA GLU A 265 -23.99 10.34 3.65
C GLU A 265 -24.75 11.63 3.97
N LYS A 266 -24.86 11.99 5.25
CA LYS A 266 -25.56 13.20 5.68
C LYS A 266 -24.81 14.52 5.44
N ASN A 267 -23.52 14.46 5.07
CA ASN A 267 -22.75 15.68 4.82
C ASN A 267 -23.37 16.52 3.69
N LYS A 268 -23.66 17.79 4.02
CA LYS A 268 -24.08 18.84 3.07
C LYS A 268 -23.06 19.99 2.99
N ASN A 269 -21.93 19.89 3.70
CA ASN A 269 -20.93 20.94 3.78
C ASN A 269 -20.00 20.92 2.55
N THR A 270 -19.58 22.11 2.10
CA THR A 270 -18.51 22.30 1.12
C THR A 270 -17.12 22.13 1.76
N PRO A 271 -16.04 21.93 1.00
CA PRO A 271 -14.67 21.87 1.54
C PRO A 271 -14.28 23.09 2.39
N ASP A 272 -14.72 24.30 2.02
CA ASP A 272 -14.38 25.55 2.71
C ASP A 272 -14.89 25.59 4.15
N PHE A 273 -16.01 24.91 4.46
CA PHE A 273 -16.55 24.81 5.82
C PHE A 273 -15.55 24.22 6.82
N PHE A 274 -14.58 23.45 6.36
CA PHE A 274 -13.59 22.76 7.21
C PHE A 274 -12.28 23.55 7.39
N ILE A 275 -12.08 24.65 6.67
CA ILE A 275 -10.89 25.49 6.81
C ILE A 275 -10.81 26.05 8.24
N GLY A 276 -9.64 25.95 8.85
CA GLY A 276 -9.39 26.38 10.24
C GLY A 276 -9.98 25.48 11.33
N LYS A 277 -10.66 24.37 11.00
CA LYS A 277 -11.25 23.47 12.00
C LYS A 277 -10.33 22.32 12.39
N THR A 278 -10.28 22.01 13.70
CA THR A 278 -9.61 20.81 14.21
C THR A 278 -10.36 19.56 13.78
N LEU A 279 -9.79 18.80 12.84
CA LEU A 279 -10.41 17.60 12.26
C LEU A 279 -10.34 16.41 13.22
N ASN A 280 -11.43 16.21 13.98
CA ASN A 280 -11.69 14.95 14.67
C ASN A 280 -12.24 13.87 13.71
N THR A 281 -12.36 12.64 14.18
CA THR A 281 -12.82 11.49 13.36
C THR A 281 -14.18 11.70 12.67
N ASN A 282 -15.11 12.44 13.28
CA ASN A 282 -16.42 12.68 12.68
C ASN A 282 -16.32 13.70 11.53
N LEU A 283 -15.68 14.85 11.79
CA LEU A 283 -15.40 15.86 10.77
C LEU A 283 -14.55 15.29 9.62
N MET A 284 -13.66 14.34 9.91
CA MET A 284 -12.92 13.59 8.89
C MET A 284 -13.82 12.76 7.97
N CYS A 285 -14.92 12.21 8.45
CA CYS A 285 -15.88 11.49 7.61
C CYS A 285 -16.70 12.45 6.74
N GLU A 286 -17.09 13.60 7.30
CA GLU A 286 -17.84 14.64 6.61
C GLU A 286 -17.02 15.33 5.51
N ILE A 287 -15.78 15.75 5.80
CA ILE A 287 -14.90 16.37 4.79
C ILE A 287 -14.55 15.38 3.67
N TYR A 288 -14.44 14.08 3.98
CA TYR A 288 -14.21 13.05 2.96
C TYR A 288 -15.41 12.90 2.01
N ALA A 289 -16.64 13.19 2.46
CA ALA A 289 -17.78 13.35 1.58
C ALA A 289 -17.71 14.66 0.78
N ALA A 290 -17.40 15.79 1.43
CA ALA A 290 -17.31 17.10 0.78
C ALA A 290 -16.32 17.13 -0.40
N ILE A 291 -15.17 16.47 -0.25
CA ILE A 291 -14.09 16.40 -1.27
C ILE A 291 -14.36 15.35 -2.37
N ARG A 292 -15.30 14.40 -2.15
CA ARG A 292 -15.50 13.25 -3.07
C ARG A 292 -16.93 13.12 -3.63
N LYS A 293 -17.86 13.99 -3.22
CA LYS A 293 -19.20 14.16 -3.81
C LYS A 293 -19.30 15.39 -4.73
N GLY A 294 -18.33 16.31 -4.65
CA GLY A 294 -18.03 17.29 -5.70
C GLY A 294 -17.04 16.73 -6.70
#